data_AF-A0A5N5T163-F1
#
_entry.id   AF-A0A5N5T163-F1
#
_cell.length_a   1.000
_cell.length_b   1.000
_cell.length_c   1.000
_cell.angle_alpha   90.00
_cell.angle_beta   90.00
_cell.angle_gamma   90.00
#
_symmetry.space_group_name_H-M   'P 1'
#
loop_
_entity.id
_entity.type
_entity.pdbx_description
1 polymer ?
#
loop_
_entity_poly.entity_id
_entity_poly.type
_entity_poly.pdbx_seq_one_letter_code
_entity_poly.pdbx_strand_id
1 'polypeptide(L)'
;MKMCHRLRAEPFSRIISLLNIPFIIKNIINSGNLPLGATCDVCEDECGTEIGLSDFRCCWCQGCCHASCLNKLSEICDLGHLRQFVVPPNNIKVRSGRIRKRLVIKEVIPPTIPDWSPVIVIGNCSSGSSEAEQILSAFRHVLNPAQVVDLSKRSPEEALEWCHLLSDITCKVIVAGGDGTVGWVFDTIFKLKLKVFCMKVRYATRFVPVFI
;
A
#
# COMPACT_ATOMS: atom_id res chain seq x y z
N MET A 1 -12.26 37.95 -0.81
CA MET A 1 -12.11 37.05 -1.96
C MET A 1 -10.65 36.64 -2.08
N LYS A 2 -10.26 35.47 -1.55
CA LYS A 2 -8.88 34.96 -1.65
C LYS A 2 -8.88 33.74 -2.57
N MET A 3 -8.04 33.84 -3.60
CA MET A 3 -7.73 32.81 -4.57
C MET A 3 -7.04 31.62 -3.92
N CYS A 4 -7.41 30.40 -4.30
CA CYS A 4 -6.60 29.20 -4.12
C CYS A 4 -6.30 28.62 -5.51
N HIS A 5 -5.08 28.86 -5.99
CA HIS A 5 -4.51 28.21 -7.17
C HIS A 5 -4.35 26.71 -6.87
N ARG A 6 -5.27 25.86 -7.34
CA ARG A 6 -4.92 24.52 -7.83
C ARG A 6 -4.85 24.61 -9.35
N LEU A 7 -3.65 24.39 -9.86
CA LEU A 7 -3.31 24.32 -11.27
C LEU A 7 -4.41 23.55 -12.02
N ARG A 8 -4.96 24.16 -13.09
CA ARG A 8 -5.64 23.42 -14.14
C ARG A 8 -4.63 22.41 -14.67
N ALA A 9 -4.72 21.16 -14.24
CA ALA A 9 -4.15 20.07 -15.01
C ALA A 9 -4.95 20.02 -16.31
N GLU A 10 -4.28 20.31 -17.43
CA GLU A 10 -4.72 19.93 -18.77
C GLU A 10 -5.33 18.51 -18.73
N PRO A 11 -6.33 18.18 -19.56
CA PRO A 11 -7.04 16.91 -19.45
C PRO A 11 -6.08 15.75 -19.77
N PHE A 12 -5.49 15.18 -18.72
CA PHE A 12 -4.69 13.95 -18.74
C PHE A 12 -5.44 12.79 -19.41
N SER A 13 -6.77 12.89 -19.52
CA SER A 13 -7.64 11.96 -20.25
C SER A 13 -7.35 11.88 -21.75
N ARG A 14 -6.81 12.92 -22.41
CA ARG A 14 -6.47 12.88 -23.85
C ARG A 14 -5.13 12.21 -24.17
N ILE A 15 -4.21 12.14 -23.20
CA ILE A 15 -2.91 11.47 -23.38
C ILE A 15 -3.03 9.96 -23.16
N ILE A 16 -3.89 9.53 -22.23
CA ILE A 16 -4.15 8.11 -21.95
C ILE A 16 -4.83 7.40 -23.13
N SER A 17 -5.67 8.08 -23.91
CA SER A 17 -6.32 7.48 -25.08
C SER A 17 -5.40 7.25 -26.29
N LEU A 18 -4.19 7.83 -26.31
CA LEU A 18 -3.26 7.73 -27.45
C LEU A 18 -2.17 6.67 -27.25
N LEU A 19 -2.06 6.08 -26.06
CA LEU A 19 -1.08 5.05 -25.74
C LEU A 19 -1.84 3.80 -25.30
N ASN A 20 -1.90 2.76 -26.15
CA ASN A 20 -2.43 1.43 -25.83
C ASN A 20 -1.82 0.85 -24.53
N ILE A 21 -2.36 1.17 -23.35
CA ILE A 21 -1.76 0.85 -22.03
C ILE A 21 -2.81 0.15 -21.14
N PRO A 22 -2.62 -1.13 -20.76
CA PRO A 22 -3.61 -1.94 -20.03
C PRO A 22 -3.61 -1.76 -18.49
N PHE A 23 -3.33 -0.55 -17.97
CA PHE A 23 -3.01 -0.35 -16.54
C PHE A 23 -4.03 0.48 -15.75
N ILE A 24 -5.34 0.28 -15.97
CA ILE A 24 -6.38 1.02 -15.22
C ILE A 24 -6.56 0.41 -13.82
N ILE A 25 -6.25 1.15 -12.76
CA ILE A 25 -6.57 0.78 -11.37
C ILE A 25 -7.99 1.25 -11.08
N LYS A 26 -8.91 0.30 -10.94
CA LYS A 26 -10.30 0.62 -10.57
C LYS A 26 -10.39 0.92 -9.07
N ASN A 27 -11.25 1.86 -8.71
CA ASN A 27 -11.59 2.12 -7.31
C ASN A 27 -12.25 0.87 -6.71
N ILE A 28 -11.54 0.20 -5.78
CA ILE A 28 -12.16 -0.81 -4.93
C ILE A 28 -12.65 -0.06 -3.71
N ILE A 29 -13.95 -0.11 -3.48
CA ILE A 29 -14.62 0.73 -2.49
C ILE A 29 -15.21 -0.17 -1.40
N ASN A 30 -14.94 0.18 -0.15
CA ASN A 30 -15.52 -0.47 1.01
C ASN A 30 -16.54 0.45 1.69
N SER A 31 -17.71 -0.08 2.03
CA SER A 31 -18.71 0.62 2.84
C SER A 31 -18.23 0.77 4.29
N GLY A 32 -18.48 1.92 4.90
CA GLY A 32 -18.53 2.07 6.35
C GLY A 32 -17.20 2.14 7.11
N ASN A 33 -16.06 2.24 6.43
CA ASN A 33 -14.71 2.34 7.05
C ASN A 33 -14.08 3.73 6.90
N LEU A 34 -14.87 4.77 7.14
CA LEU A 34 -14.45 6.15 6.97
C LEU A 34 -13.63 6.65 8.18
N PRO A 35 -12.60 7.49 7.96
CA PRO A 35 -11.93 8.19 9.05
C PRO A 35 -12.86 9.19 9.74
N LEU A 36 -12.53 9.58 10.97
CA LEU A 36 -13.23 10.68 11.67
C LEU A 36 -13.09 11.97 10.87
N GLY A 37 -14.21 12.67 10.65
CA GLY A 37 -14.25 13.90 9.84
C GLY A 37 -13.96 13.67 8.36
N ALA A 38 -14.32 12.50 7.82
CA ALA A 38 -14.18 12.23 6.39
C ALA A 38 -15.02 13.20 5.56
N THR A 39 -14.44 13.71 4.46
CA THR A 39 -15.12 14.60 3.51
C THR A 39 -15.28 13.91 2.16
N CYS A 40 -16.40 14.15 1.47
CA CYS A 40 -16.65 13.59 0.16
C CYS A 40 -15.77 14.25 -0.92
N ASP A 41 -15.09 13.46 -1.73
CA ASP A 41 -14.26 13.95 -2.84
C ASP A 41 -15.06 14.57 -3.99
N VAL A 42 -16.40 14.48 -3.96
CA VAL A 42 -17.30 14.98 -5.00
C VAL A 42 -17.98 16.28 -4.58
N CYS A 43 -18.62 16.31 -3.40
CA CYS A 43 -19.38 17.49 -2.93
C CYS A 43 -18.68 18.27 -1.81
N GLU A 44 -17.56 17.77 -1.28
CA GLU A 44 -16.77 18.37 -0.19
C GLU A 44 -17.46 18.40 1.19
N ASP A 45 -18.68 17.86 1.31
CA ASP A 45 -19.41 17.74 2.59
C ASP A 45 -18.96 16.52 3.42
N GLU A 46 -19.27 16.53 4.71
CA GLU A 46 -18.92 15.46 5.66
C GLU A 46 -19.65 14.13 5.35
N CYS A 47 -18.88 13.05 5.29
CA CYS A 47 -19.36 11.68 5.13
C CYS A 47 -19.56 10.98 6.50
N GLY A 48 -20.35 9.91 6.52
CA GLY A 48 -20.61 9.11 7.72
C GLY A 48 -21.60 9.77 8.68
N THR A 49 -22.28 10.83 8.24
CA THR A 49 -23.32 11.54 9.00
C THR A 49 -24.67 10.81 8.94
N GLU A 50 -24.90 10.01 7.90
CA GLU A 50 -26.12 9.22 7.73
C GLU A 50 -26.09 7.92 8.55
N ILE A 51 -27.27 7.54 9.07
CA ILE A 51 -27.46 6.29 9.79
C ILE A 51 -27.30 5.12 8.80
N GLY A 52 -26.32 4.24 9.04
CA GLY A 52 -26.18 2.99 8.27
C GLY A 52 -24.82 2.74 7.61
N LEU A 53 -23.82 3.61 7.82
CA LEU A 53 -22.45 3.39 7.32
C LEU A 53 -22.40 3.09 5.81
N SER A 54 -23.28 3.72 5.04
CA SER A 54 -23.51 3.52 3.61
C SER A 54 -22.44 4.18 2.73
N ASP A 55 -21.72 5.15 3.29
CA ASP A 55 -20.67 5.86 2.58
C ASP A 55 -19.43 5.01 2.34
N PHE A 56 -18.63 5.48 1.40
CA PHE A 56 -17.68 4.68 0.67
C PHE A 56 -16.26 5.23 0.84
N ARG A 57 -15.30 4.33 1.04
CA ARG A 57 -13.87 4.65 1.06
C ARG A 57 -13.11 3.80 0.05
N CYS A 58 -12.29 4.44 -0.78
CA CYS A 58 -11.41 3.72 -1.70
C CYS A 58 -10.25 3.05 -0.96
N CYS A 59 -10.02 1.76 -1.22
CA CYS A 59 -8.94 0.96 -0.62
C CYS A 59 -7.53 1.42 -1.03
N TRP A 60 -7.42 2.23 -2.08
CA TRP A 60 -6.13 2.62 -2.65
C TRP A 60 -5.80 4.08 -2.34
N CYS A 61 -6.51 5.03 -2.93
CA CYS A 61 -6.28 6.46 -2.71
C CYS A 61 -6.77 6.96 -1.36
N GLN A 62 -7.53 6.15 -0.61
CA GLN A 62 -8.15 6.51 0.67
C GLN A 62 -9.22 7.61 0.58
N GLY A 63 -9.60 8.00 -0.64
CA GLY A 63 -10.67 8.95 -0.91
C GLY A 63 -12.02 8.47 -0.42
N CYS A 64 -12.87 9.40 0.01
CA CYS A 64 -14.19 9.13 0.58
C CYS A 64 -15.29 9.68 -0.33
N CYS A 65 -16.43 9.00 -0.38
CA CYS A 65 -17.55 9.41 -1.21
C CYS A 65 -18.87 9.01 -0.57
N HIS A 66 -19.89 9.88 -0.66
CA HIS A 66 -21.24 9.47 -0.29
C HIS A 66 -21.79 8.41 -1.23
N ALA A 67 -22.75 7.63 -0.75
CA ALA A 67 -23.44 6.67 -1.59
C ALA A 67 -24.13 7.32 -2.80
N SER A 68 -24.72 8.50 -2.61
CA SER A 68 -25.38 9.30 -3.64
C SER A 68 -24.41 9.98 -4.63
N CYS A 69 -23.14 10.13 -4.25
CA CYS A 69 -22.10 10.78 -5.06
C CYS A 69 -21.26 9.79 -5.86
N LEU A 70 -21.39 8.48 -5.60
CA LEU A 70 -20.54 7.45 -6.18
C LEU A 70 -20.49 7.45 -7.72
N ASN A 71 -21.62 7.73 -8.37
CA ASN A 71 -21.73 7.78 -9.83
C ASN A 71 -21.02 8.98 -10.48
N LYS A 72 -20.63 9.99 -9.69
CA LYS A 72 -19.87 11.16 -10.15
C LYS A 72 -18.37 11.00 -9.94
N LEU A 73 -17.96 9.98 -9.19
CA LEU A 73 -16.55 9.71 -8.91
C LEU A 73 -15.86 9.15 -10.17
N SER A 74 -14.59 9.50 -10.37
CA SER A 74 -13.75 8.87 -11.40
C SER A 74 -13.74 7.36 -11.22
N GLU A 75 -13.83 6.59 -12.30
CA GLU A 75 -13.64 5.13 -12.26
C GLU A 75 -12.17 4.73 -12.06
N ILE A 76 -11.25 5.65 -12.35
CA ILE A 76 -9.80 5.45 -12.31
C ILE A 76 -9.23 6.05 -11.03
N CYS A 77 -8.49 5.23 -10.29
CA CYS A 77 -7.79 5.61 -9.06
C CYS A 77 -6.36 6.09 -9.35
N ASP A 78 -5.94 7.17 -8.71
CA ASP A 78 -4.58 7.73 -8.78
C ASP A 78 -3.65 7.27 -7.63
N LEU A 79 -4.14 6.33 -6.80
CA LEU A 79 -3.49 5.84 -5.57
C LEU A 79 -3.27 6.89 -4.47
N GLY A 80 -3.74 8.13 -4.67
CA GLY A 80 -3.70 9.21 -3.69
C GLY A 80 -2.30 9.54 -3.18
N HIS A 81 -2.22 9.98 -1.92
CA HIS A 81 -0.98 10.48 -1.31
C HIS A 81 0.03 9.37 -1.00
N LEU A 82 -0.40 8.10 -1.00
CA LEU A 82 0.46 6.95 -0.72
C LEU A 82 1.04 6.31 -1.99
N ARG A 83 0.73 6.85 -3.18
CA ARG A 83 1.13 6.27 -4.49
C ARG A 83 2.61 5.93 -4.62
N GLN A 84 3.50 6.70 -3.97
CA GLN A 84 4.94 6.47 -4.00
C GLN A 84 5.39 5.21 -3.24
N PHE A 85 4.55 4.71 -2.32
CA PHE A 85 4.83 3.57 -1.45
C PHE A 85 4.10 2.30 -1.84
N VAL A 86 3.03 2.42 -2.65
CA VAL A 86 2.16 1.31 -3.05
C VAL A 86 2.72 0.69 -4.33
N VAL A 87 2.79 -0.64 -4.37
CA VAL A 87 2.92 -1.39 -5.62
C VAL A 87 1.51 -1.57 -6.20
N PRO A 88 1.20 -0.95 -7.35
CA PRO A 88 -0.12 -1.09 -7.94
C PRO A 88 -0.46 -2.56 -8.24
N PRO A 89 -1.72 -3.00 -8.11
CA PRO A 89 -2.10 -4.38 -8.38
C PRO A 89 -1.79 -4.82 -9.82
N ASN A 90 -1.93 -3.90 -10.79
CA ASN A 90 -1.64 -4.16 -12.21
C ASN A 90 -0.14 -4.27 -12.52
N ASN A 91 0.72 -3.94 -11.55
CA ASN A 91 2.18 -3.97 -11.70
C ASN A 91 2.79 -5.25 -11.13
N ILE A 92 1.96 -6.23 -10.74
CA ILE A 92 2.40 -7.50 -10.15
C ILE A 92 1.98 -8.64 -11.06
N LYS A 93 2.94 -9.44 -11.53
CA LYS A 93 2.65 -10.72 -12.16
C LYS A 93 2.81 -11.83 -11.14
N VAL A 94 1.73 -12.55 -10.88
CA VAL A 94 1.75 -13.71 -9.98
C VAL A 94 1.81 -15.01 -10.76
N ARG A 95 2.41 -16.04 -10.15
CA ARG A 95 2.33 -17.43 -10.60
C ARG A 95 1.69 -18.28 -9.52
N SER A 96 0.92 -19.29 -9.93
CA SER A 96 0.44 -20.31 -8.99
C SER A 96 1.59 -21.21 -8.56
N GLY A 97 1.85 -21.27 -7.27
CA GLY A 97 2.83 -22.17 -6.69
C GLY A 97 2.41 -23.63 -6.83
N ARG A 98 3.34 -24.51 -7.20
CA ARG A 98 3.09 -25.95 -7.37
C ARG A 98 2.71 -26.65 -6.07
N ILE A 99 3.10 -26.09 -4.92
CA ILE A 99 2.84 -26.62 -3.58
C ILE A 99 1.93 -25.63 -2.84
N ARG A 100 0.83 -26.13 -2.26
CA ARG A 100 -0.21 -25.37 -1.49
C ARG A 100 -1.06 -24.34 -2.28
N LYS A 101 -1.04 -24.34 -3.62
CA LYS A 101 -1.79 -23.38 -4.48
C LYS A 101 -1.59 -21.90 -4.11
N ARG A 102 -0.45 -21.55 -3.51
CA ARG A 102 -0.17 -20.16 -3.07
C ARG A 102 0.25 -19.32 -4.27
N LEU A 103 -0.29 -18.11 -4.39
CA LEU A 103 0.20 -17.13 -5.36
C LEU A 103 1.59 -16.65 -4.92
N VAL A 104 2.57 -16.80 -5.81
CA VAL A 104 3.95 -16.30 -5.65
C VAL A 104 4.16 -15.18 -6.64
N ILE A 105 4.78 -14.10 -6.21
CA ILE A 105 5.08 -12.98 -7.10
C ILE A 105 6.22 -13.42 -8.01
N LYS A 106 6.01 -13.33 -9.32
CA LYS A 106 7.01 -13.70 -10.32
C LYS A 106 7.81 -12.48 -10.75
N GLU A 107 7.14 -11.35 -10.92
CA GLU A 107 7.70 -10.16 -11.51
C GLU A 107 6.93 -8.94 -11.00
N VAL A 108 7.65 -7.84 -10.80
CA VAL A 108 7.09 -6.53 -10.46
C VAL A 108 7.57 -5.55 -11.51
N ILE A 109 6.63 -4.89 -12.17
CA ILE A 109 6.94 -3.86 -13.18
C ILE A 109 6.92 -2.51 -12.46
N PRO A 110 8.03 -1.75 -12.38
CA PRO A 110 8.00 -0.43 -11.78
C PRO A 110 6.99 0.50 -12.46
N PRO A 111 6.12 1.22 -11.72
CA PRO A 111 5.21 2.19 -12.30
C PRO A 111 5.94 3.49 -12.69
N THR A 112 5.34 4.27 -13.59
CA THR A 112 5.84 5.61 -13.96
C THR A 112 5.38 6.66 -12.92
N ILE A 113 5.76 6.47 -11.66
CA ILE A 113 5.48 7.38 -10.56
C ILE A 113 6.82 8.05 -10.15
N PRO A 114 6.91 9.39 -10.13
CA PRO A 114 8.10 10.08 -9.66
C PRO A 114 8.45 9.69 -8.22
N ASP A 115 9.74 9.53 -7.94
CA ASP A 115 10.27 9.21 -6.60
C ASP A 115 9.66 7.95 -5.96
N TRP A 116 9.19 7.01 -6.79
CA TRP A 116 8.58 5.77 -6.33
C TRP A 116 9.58 4.91 -5.56
N SER A 117 9.23 4.60 -4.32
CA SER A 117 10.05 3.83 -3.38
C SER A 117 9.10 2.98 -2.53
N PRO A 118 8.83 1.74 -2.95
CA PRO A 118 7.76 0.93 -2.36
C PRO A 118 8.09 0.53 -0.92
N VAL A 119 7.04 0.44 -0.11
CA VAL A 119 7.13 0.00 1.29
C VAL A 119 6.73 -1.46 1.40
N ILE A 120 7.61 -2.29 1.95
CA ILE A 120 7.33 -3.70 2.27
C ILE A 120 7.24 -3.81 3.80
N VAL A 121 6.11 -4.29 4.31
CA VAL A 121 5.88 -4.43 5.75
C VAL A 121 5.99 -5.89 6.12
N ILE A 122 6.87 -6.20 7.06
CA ILE A 122 7.18 -7.55 7.50
C ILE A 122 6.89 -7.63 9.00
N GLY A 123 6.15 -8.63 9.45
CA GLY A 123 5.90 -8.83 10.89
C GLY A 123 5.76 -10.28 11.26
N ASN A 124 6.06 -10.62 12.51
CA ASN A 124 5.97 -11.98 13.02
C ASN A 124 4.89 -12.11 14.10
N CYS A 125 3.70 -12.57 13.70
CA CYS A 125 2.56 -12.76 14.60
C CYS A 125 2.75 -13.91 15.61
N SER A 126 3.70 -14.84 15.38
CA SER A 126 3.95 -15.96 16.29
C SER A 126 4.83 -15.62 17.49
N SER A 127 5.36 -14.39 17.57
CA SER A 127 6.29 -13.96 18.63
C SER A 127 5.63 -13.61 19.98
N GLY A 128 4.32 -13.83 20.13
CA GLY A 128 3.58 -13.61 21.39
C GLY A 128 3.15 -12.17 21.66
N SER A 129 3.41 -11.22 20.75
CA SER A 129 2.89 -9.86 20.82
C SER A 129 1.76 -9.66 19.81
N SER A 130 0.61 -9.12 20.26
CA SER A 130 -0.52 -8.76 19.36
C SER A 130 -0.24 -7.50 18.53
N GLU A 131 0.89 -6.83 18.77
CA GLU A 131 1.28 -5.60 18.08
C GLU A 131 1.55 -5.84 16.59
N ALA A 132 2.27 -6.90 16.24
CA ALA A 132 2.59 -7.21 14.85
C ALA A 132 1.32 -7.45 14.03
N GLU A 133 0.35 -8.16 14.58
CA GLU A 133 -0.93 -8.40 13.93
C GLU A 133 -1.71 -7.10 13.68
N GLN A 134 -1.77 -6.22 14.68
CA GLN A 134 -2.43 -4.92 14.56
C GLN A 134 -1.75 -4.02 13.53
N ILE A 135 -0.42 -3.95 13.53
CA ILE A 135 0.36 -3.17 12.55
C ILE A 135 0.15 -3.72 11.14
N LEU A 136 0.30 -5.04 10.94
CA LEU A 136 0.08 -5.66 9.64
C LEU A 136 -1.36 -5.46 9.16
N SER A 137 -2.34 -5.54 10.06
CA SER A 137 -3.74 -5.23 9.75
C SER A 137 -3.89 -3.79 9.26
N ALA A 138 -3.35 -2.80 9.99
CA ALA A 138 -3.41 -1.39 9.59
C ALA A 138 -2.77 -1.14 8.22
N PHE A 139 -1.59 -1.71 7.95
CA PHE A 139 -0.92 -1.54 6.66
C PHE A 139 -1.65 -2.22 5.49
N ARG A 140 -2.40 -3.31 5.72
CA ARG A 140 -3.23 -3.94 4.66
C ARG A 140 -4.37 -3.05 4.18
N HIS A 141 -4.78 -2.06 4.97
CA HIS A 141 -5.83 -1.11 4.57
C HIS A 141 -5.30 0.02 3.67
N VAL A 142 -3.98 0.26 3.65
CA VAL A 142 -3.39 1.43 2.98
C VAL A 142 -2.32 1.07 1.94
N LEU A 143 -1.79 -0.15 1.97
CA LEU A 143 -0.87 -0.70 0.98
C LEU A 143 -1.50 -1.86 0.21
N ASN A 144 -0.85 -2.29 -0.86
CA ASN A 144 -1.21 -3.54 -1.49
C ASN A 144 -1.02 -4.69 -0.48
N PRO A 145 -2.03 -5.54 -0.23
CA PRO A 145 -1.91 -6.64 0.73
C PRO A 145 -0.73 -7.58 0.47
N ALA A 146 -0.27 -7.68 -0.78
CA ALA A 146 0.90 -8.48 -1.12
C ALA A 146 2.23 -7.89 -0.59
N GLN A 147 2.28 -6.58 -0.32
CA GLN A 147 3.42 -5.89 0.33
C GLN A 147 3.47 -6.14 1.85
N VAL A 148 2.42 -6.72 2.44
CA VAL A 148 2.30 -6.92 3.90
C VAL A 148 2.47 -8.40 4.23
N VAL A 149 3.67 -8.77 4.67
CA VAL A 149 4.11 -10.15 4.85
C VAL A 149 4.13 -10.56 6.31
N ASP A 150 3.48 -11.69 6.58
CA ASP A 150 3.44 -12.32 7.89
C ASP A 150 4.46 -13.48 7.94
N LEU A 151 5.50 -13.31 8.74
CA LEU A 151 6.59 -14.26 8.91
C LEU A 151 6.17 -15.54 9.65
N SER A 152 5.00 -15.58 10.27
CA SER A 152 4.44 -16.85 10.77
C SER A 152 4.05 -17.80 9.64
N LYS A 153 3.88 -17.26 8.42
CA LYS A 153 3.39 -17.99 7.23
C LYS A 153 4.43 -18.09 6.11
N ARG A 154 5.47 -17.25 6.15
CA ARG A 154 6.50 -17.11 5.10
C ARG A 154 7.87 -16.95 5.73
N SER A 155 8.92 -17.39 5.04
CA SER A 155 10.29 -17.09 5.49
C SER A 155 10.66 -15.63 5.18
N PRO A 156 11.67 -15.05 5.85
CA PRO A 156 12.17 -13.72 5.52
C PRO A 156 12.70 -13.62 4.08
N GLU A 157 13.28 -14.69 3.53
CA GLU A 157 13.69 -14.72 2.12
C GLU A 157 12.49 -14.53 1.18
N GLU A 158 11.37 -15.23 1.45
CA GLU A 158 10.13 -15.05 0.69
C GLU A 158 9.55 -13.65 0.89
N ALA A 159 9.71 -13.06 2.08
CA ALA A 159 9.23 -11.71 2.38
C ALA A 159 10.05 -10.64 1.62
N LEU A 160 11.36 -10.86 1.51
CA LEU A 160 12.31 -9.95 0.87
C LEU A 160 12.44 -10.17 -0.66
N GLU A 161 11.74 -11.18 -1.22
CA GLU A 161 11.68 -11.42 -2.67
C GLU A 161 11.28 -10.14 -3.44
N TRP A 162 10.40 -9.31 -2.87
CA TRP A 162 10.06 -7.98 -3.39
C TRP A 162 11.28 -7.09 -3.67
N CYS A 163 12.22 -7.04 -2.71
CA CYS A 163 13.42 -6.21 -2.80
C CYS A 163 14.43 -6.80 -3.80
N HIS A 164 14.41 -8.12 -3.99
CA HIS A 164 15.20 -8.78 -5.02
C HIS A 164 14.63 -8.50 -6.42
N LEU A 165 13.30 -8.58 -6.60
CA LEU A 165 12.62 -8.29 -7.86
C LEU A 165 12.72 -6.82 -8.28
N LEU A 166 13.00 -5.93 -7.33
CA LEU A 166 13.16 -4.49 -7.52
C LEU A 166 14.61 -4.05 -7.24
N SER A 167 15.60 -4.82 -7.68
CA SER A 167 17.03 -4.60 -7.36
C SER A 167 17.56 -3.21 -7.71
N ASP A 168 16.96 -2.56 -8.71
CA ASP A 168 17.36 -1.22 -9.19
C ASP A 168 16.68 -0.08 -8.41
N ILE A 169 15.76 -0.40 -7.49
CA ILE A 169 14.95 0.55 -6.75
C ILE A 169 15.16 0.32 -5.25
N THR A 170 15.45 1.39 -4.52
CA THR A 170 15.59 1.29 -3.07
C THR A 170 14.23 1.14 -2.41
N CYS A 171 13.90 -0.09 -2.01
CA CYS A 171 12.72 -0.42 -1.22
C CYS A 171 12.88 0.03 0.24
N LYS A 172 11.76 0.39 0.87
CA LYS A 172 11.67 0.65 2.31
C LYS A 172 11.06 -0.57 2.99
N VAL A 173 11.76 -1.15 3.96
CA VAL A 173 11.30 -2.30 4.72
C VAL A 173 10.90 -1.85 6.12
N ILE A 174 9.64 -2.06 6.49
CA ILE A 174 9.14 -1.81 7.84
C ILE A 174 9.01 -3.15 8.56
N VAL A 175 9.68 -3.30 9.69
CA VAL A 175 9.62 -4.50 10.52
C VAL A 175 8.75 -4.24 11.76
N ALA A 176 7.64 -4.96 11.84
CA ALA A 176 6.71 -4.97 12.97
C ALA A 176 7.00 -6.19 13.86
N GLY A 177 7.81 -6.01 14.90
CA GLY A 177 8.17 -7.08 15.83
C GLY A 177 9.22 -6.70 16.87
N GLY A 178 9.48 -7.64 17.77
CA GLY A 178 10.56 -7.54 18.76
C GLY A 178 11.96 -7.60 18.14
N ASP A 179 12.99 -7.34 18.94
CA ASP A 179 14.38 -7.27 18.47
C ASP A 179 14.87 -8.57 17.82
N GLY A 180 14.38 -9.74 18.26
CA GLY A 180 14.68 -11.00 17.59
C GLY A 180 14.11 -11.12 16.17
N THR A 181 12.92 -10.56 15.91
CA THR A 181 12.35 -10.52 14.55
C THR A 181 13.10 -9.54 13.67
N VAL A 182 13.50 -8.39 14.23
CA VAL A 182 14.35 -7.41 13.54
C VAL A 182 15.68 -8.07 13.17
N GLY A 183 16.40 -8.65 14.13
CA GLY A 183 17.66 -9.36 13.88
C GLY A 183 17.53 -10.42 12.78
N TRP A 184 16.49 -11.25 12.83
CA TRP A 184 16.25 -12.28 11.81
C TRP A 184 16.08 -11.71 10.40
N VAL A 185 15.32 -10.61 10.24
CA VAL A 185 15.16 -9.95 8.93
C VAL A 185 16.47 -9.30 8.47
N PHE A 186 17.23 -8.69 9.40
CA PHE A 186 18.52 -8.06 9.09
C PHE A 186 19.55 -9.08 8.63
N ASP A 187 19.65 -10.23 9.29
CA ASP A 187 20.53 -11.33 8.89
C ASP A 187 20.22 -11.78 7.46
N THR A 188 18.93 -11.87 7.11
CA THR A 188 18.51 -12.21 5.75
C THR A 188 18.83 -11.11 4.74
N ILE A 189 18.63 -9.83 5.08
CA ILE A 189 19.01 -8.69 4.21
C ILE A 189 20.51 -8.75 3.91
N PHE A 190 21.34 -8.96 4.94
CA PHE A 190 22.80 -9.05 4.80
C PHE A 190 23.21 -10.26 3.95
N LYS A 191 22.63 -11.44 4.22
CA LYS A 191 22.85 -12.68 3.46
C LYS A 191 22.50 -12.52 1.98
N LEU A 192 21.40 -11.83 1.67
CA LEU A 192 20.92 -11.59 0.30
C LEU A 192 21.56 -10.36 -0.36
N LYS A 193 22.40 -9.60 0.35
CA LYS A 193 23.08 -8.38 -0.12
C LYS A 193 22.11 -7.36 -0.75
N LEU A 194 20.93 -7.19 -0.14
CA LEU A 194 19.89 -6.29 -0.64
C LEU A 194 20.17 -4.84 -0.25
N LYS A 195 19.88 -3.92 -1.17
CA LYS A 195 19.94 -2.46 -0.92
C LYS A 195 18.56 -1.94 -0.53
N VAL A 196 18.30 -1.88 0.77
CA VAL A 196 17.00 -1.48 1.33
C VAL A 196 17.18 -0.49 2.47
N PHE A 197 16.18 0.36 2.69
CA PHE A 197 16.09 1.18 3.90
C PHE A 197 15.20 0.49 4.92
N CYS A 198 15.71 0.16 6.10
CA CYS A 198 14.96 -0.62 7.09
C CYS A 198 14.50 0.24 8.29
N MET A 199 13.28 0.02 8.78
CA MET A 199 12.72 0.73 9.93
C MET A 199 12.00 -0.24 10.86
N LYS A 200 12.10 -0.01 12.17
CA LYS A 200 11.31 -0.76 13.16
C LYS A 200 10.10 0.06 13.59
N VAL A 201 8.96 -0.61 13.74
CA VAL A 201 7.72 -0.01 14.27
C VAL A 201 7.19 -0.83 15.45
N ARG A 202 6.67 -0.13 16.47
CA ARG A 202 5.94 -0.69 17.61
C ARG A 202 4.54 -0.08 17.70
N TYR A 203 3.60 -0.79 18.32
CA TYR A 203 2.22 -0.32 18.49
C TYR A 203 2.14 0.71 19.63
N ALA A 204 2.77 1.87 19.40
CA ALA A 204 2.73 3.10 20.20
C ALA A 204 3.51 4.18 19.42
N THR A 205 3.05 4.47 18.19
CA THR A 205 3.36 5.63 17.31
C THR A 205 4.83 6.06 17.07
N ARG A 206 5.85 5.40 17.60
CA ARG A 206 7.26 5.75 17.36
C ARG A 206 7.87 4.86 16.28
N PHE A 207 8.10 5.45 15.11
CA PHE A 207 9.07 4.93 14.15
C PHE A 207 10.46 5.07 14.77
N VAL A 208 11.15 3.96 14.98
CA VAL A 208 12.56 3.98 15.37
C VAL A 208 13.36 3.68 14.10
N PRO A 209 14.02 4.69 13.50
CA PRO A 209 14.85 4.45 12.33
C PRO A 209 15.99 3.51 12.71
N VAL A 210 16.21 2.46 11.92
CA VAL A 210 17.35 1.57 12.08
C VAL A 210 18.24 1.81 10.87
N PHE A 211 19.19 2.73 11.03
CA PHE A 211 20.12 3.08 9.96
C PHE A 211 21.07 1.90 9.70
N ILE A 212 21.21 1.52 8.42
CA ILE A 212 22.21 0.59 7.90
C ILE A 212 23.08 1.38 6.92
#